data_AF-A0A3D9V4Z5-F1
#
_entry.id   AF-A0A3D9V4Z5-F1
#
_cell.length_a   1.000
_cell.length_b   1.000
_cell.length_c   1.000
_cell.angle_alpha   90.00
_cell.angle_beta   90.00
_cell.angle_gamma   90.00
#
_symmetry.space_group_name_H-M   'P 1'
#
loop_
_entity.id
_entity.type
_entity.pdbx_description
1 polymer ?
#
loop_
_entity_poly.entity_id
_entity_poly.type
_entity_poly.pdbx_seq_one_letter_code
_entity_poly.pdbx_strand_id
1 'polypeptide(L)'
;MAHIHKATLRPTKIDLLRAWLPTRPWFDADGELQRVGAYRFDDPAGQVGIEASLVRSGDGTVFHVPLTYRDAPLPGAEAFLVGTAEHSVLGQRWVYDGCGDPVAMTAFATAILTGGTQAQEYVDVGGRLEPLPPTVTVAGSGNRPEPSTEIHAVRCHDEGPTTVVRAAGIEVVVARVVGTEISVDETLAGRWDDGESVVLAGLRLV
;
A
#
# COMPACT_ATOMS: atom_id res chain seq x y z
N MET A 1 12.35 9.31 1.44
CA MET A 1 13.37 8.26 1.60
C MET A 1 12.85 7.25 2.61
N ALA A 2 12.72 5.98 2.21
CA ALA A 2 12.29 4.92 3.12
C ALA A 2 13.51 4.19 3.71
N HIS A 3 13.71 4.29 5.02
CA HIS A 3 14.77 3.58 5.74
C HIS A 3 14.30 2.18 6.16
N ILE A 4 14.96 1.15 5.63
CA ILE A 4 14.73 -0.25 5.97
C ILE A 4 15.72 -0.66 7.06
N HIS A 5 15.21 -0.79 8.28
CA HIS A 5 15.97 -1.42 9.36
C HIS A 5 16.25 -2.88 9.03
N LYS A 6 17.46 -3.35 9.34
CA LYS A 6 17.75 -4.78 9.44
C LYS A 6 17.05 -5.36 10.66
N ALA A 7 15.73 -5.57 10.53
CA ALA A 7 14.85 -5.96 11.59
C ALA A 7 14.08 -7.23 11.24
N THR A 8 13.58 -7.89 12.26
CA THR A 8 12.59 -8.96 12.10
C THR A 8 11.24 -8.44 12.58
N LEU A 9 10.17 -8.84 11.89
CA LEU A 9 8.79 -8.67 12.34
C LEU A 9 8.26 -10.02 12.82
N ARG A 10 7.58 -10.04 13.97
CA ARG A 10 6.85 -11.21 14.48
C ARG A 10 5.43 -10.82 14.90
N PRO A 11 4.37 -11.34 14.27
CA PRO A 11 4.36 -12.17 13.05
C PRO A 11 5.03 -11.48 11.86
N THR A 12 5.47 -12.24 10.86
CA THR A 12 6.02 -11.62 9.64
C THR A 12 4.90 -10.97 8.83
N LYS A 13 5.25 -10.10 7.86
CA LYS A 13 4.26 -9.47 6.97
C LYS A 13 3.40 -10.50 6.25
N ILE A 14 4.00 -11.60 5.77
CA ILE A 14 3.25 -12.64 5.07
C ILE A 14 2.34 -13.42 6.03
N ASP A 15 2.73 -13.60 7.29
CA ASP A 15 1.87 -14.25 8.30
C ASP A 15 0.64 -13.40 8.61
N LEU A 16 0.81 -12.08 8.73
CA LEU A 16 -0.30 -11.14 8.89
C LEU A 16 -1.27 -11.21 7.70
N LEU A 17 -0.75 -11.18 6.48
CA LEU A 17 -1.57 -11.25 5.27
C LEU A 17 -2.28 -12.61 5.12
N ARG A 18 -1.62 -13.72 5.46
CA ARG A 18 -2.22 -15.06 5.47
C ARG A 18 -3.41 -15.16 6.43
N ALA A 19 -3.35 -14.47 7.56
CA ALA A 19 -4.46 -14.43 8.51
C ALA A 19 -5.59 -13.48 8.06
N TRP A 20 -5.24 -12.34 7.46
CA TRP A 20 -6.22 -11.28 7.17
C TRP A 20 -6.93 -11.45 5.83
N LEU A 21 -6.23 -11.82 4.75
CA LEU A 21 -6.79 -11.88 3.40
C LEU A 21 -8.03 -12.78 3.28
N PRO A 22 -8.09 -13.99 3.87
CA PRO A 22 -9.29 -14.84 3.81
C PRO A 22 -10.55 -14.22 4.43
N THR A 23 -10.41 -13.13 5.18
CA THR A 23 -11.55 -12.42 5.78
C THR A 23 -12.10 -11.31 4.87
N ARG A 24 -11.51 -11.09 3.70
CA ARG A 24 -11.89 -10.01 2.77
C ARG A 24 -12.81 -10.54 1.67
N PRO A 25 -13.84 -9.78 1.27
CA PRO A 25 -14.84 -10.26 0.29
C PRO A 25 -14.29 -10.40 -1.13
N TRP A 26 -13.19 -9.72 -1.45
CA TRP A 26 -12.51 -9.77 -2.73
C TRP A 26 -11.40 -10.83 -2.80
N PHE A 27 -11.15 -11.55 -1.71
CA PHE A 27 -10.20 -12.65 -1.69
C PHE A 27 -10.93 -13.96 -2.00
N ASP A 28 -10.76 -14.44 -3.24
CA ASP A 28 -11.27 -15.71 -3.72
C ASP A 28 -10.11 -16.55 -4.28
N ALA A 29 -9.26 -17.05 -3.38
CA ALA A 29 -8.12 -17.87 -3.73
C ALA A 29 -7.72 -18.81 -2.59
N ASP A 30 -7.09 -19.92 -2.96
CA ASP A 30 -6.58 -20.93 -2.03
C ASP A 30 -5.05 -21.11 -2.16
N GLY A 31 -4.47 -21.78 -1.17
CA GLY A 31 -3.07 -22.19 -1.20
C GLY A 31 -2.08 -21.21 -0.54
N GLU A 32 -0.79 -21.48 -0.71
CA GLU A 32 0.25 -20.71 -0.05
C GLU A 32 0.44 -19.33 -0.70
N LEU A 33 0.34 -18.27 0.12
CA LEU A 33 0.70 -16.92 -0.32
C LEU A 33 2.21 -16.74 -0.42
N GLN A 34 2.64 -16.21 -1.57
CA GLN A 34 4.02 -15.87 -1.89
C GLN A 34 4.16 -14.37 -2.15
N ARG A 35 5.26 -13.76 -1.71
CA ARG A 35 5.53 -12.35 -1.99
C ARG A 35 6.04 -12.20 -3.42
N VAL A 36 5.42 -11.32 -4.20
CA VAL A 36 5.89 -10.90 -5.53
C VAL A 36 6.84 -9.72 -5.38
N GLY A 37 6.40 -8.69 -4.64
CA GLY A 37 7.18 -7.47 -4.46
C GLY A 37 6.47 -6.49 -3.53
N ALA A 38 7.07 -5.35 -3.31
CA ALA A 38 6.43 -4.21 -2.69
C ALA A 38 7.01 -2.88 -3.22
N TYR A 39 6.25 -1.82 -3.01
CA TYR A 39 6.72 -0.44 -3.12
C TYR A 39 6.28 0.36 -1.90
N ARG A 40 6.90 1.52 -1.70
CA ARG A 40 6.64 2.38 -0.53
C ARG A 40 6.40 3.80 -0.97
N PHE A 41 5.66 4.54 -0.15
CA PHE A 41 5.60 5.99 -0.21
C PHE A 41 6.14 6.58 1.09
N ASP A 42 6.58 7.83 1.02
CA ASP A 42 7.00 8.57 2.19
C ASP A 42 5.78 9.21 2.87
N ASP A 43 5.74 9.11 4.19
CA ASP A 43 4.95 10.02 5.01
C ASP A 43 5.79 11.28 5.26
N PRO A 44 5.35 12.47 4.83
CA PRO A 44 6.08 13.72 5.09
C PRO A 44 6.32 14.00 6.58
N ALA A 45 5.45 13.51 7.46
CA ALA A 45 5.62 13.64 8.91
C ALA A 45 6.58 12.57 9.50
N GLY A 46 6.90 11.52 8.74
CA GLY A 46 7.79 10.44 9.16
C GLY A 46 7.23 9.54 10.27
N GLN A 47 5.91 9.55 10.51
CA GLN A 47 5.25 8.83 11.59
C GLN A 47 4.67 7.49 11.14
N VAL A 48 4.28 7.39 9.87
CA VAL A 48 3.59 6.22 9.31
C VAL A 48 4.45 5.57 8.23
N GLY A 49 4.73 4.28 8.39
CA GLY A 49 5.31 3.51 7.29
C GLY A 49 4.23 3.17 6.27
N ILE A 50 4.36 3.61 5.02
CA ILE A 50 3.41 3.33 3.94
C ILE A 50 4.05 2.33 2.97
N GLU A 51 3.40 1.20 2.76
CA GLU A 51 3.85 0.14 1.85
C GLU A 51 2.67 -0.42 1.09
N ALA A 52 2.87 -0.83 -0.15
CA ALA A 52 1.92 -1.67 -0.86
C ALA A 52 2.60 -2.96 -1.27
N SER A 53 2.04 -4.08 -0.80
CA SER A 53 2.54 -5.43 -1.08
C SER A 53 1.80 -6.04 -2.25
N LEU A 54 2.54 -6.70 -3.13
CA LEU A 54 2.00 -7.61 -4.14
C LEU A 54 2.23 -9.05 -3.66
N VAL A 55 1.16 -9.81 -3.49
CA VAL A 55 1.21 -11.21 -3.06
C VAL A 55 0.47 -12.10 -4.04
N ARG A 56 1.04 -13.27 -4.33
CA ARG A 56 0.47 -14.26 -5.24
C ARG A 56 -0.07 -15.46 -4.46
N SER A 57 -1.27 -15.90 -4.79
CA SER A 57 -1.87 -17.15 -4.29
C SER A 57 -1.48 -18.36 -5.12
N GLY A 58 -1.87 -19.56 -4.67
CA GLY A 58 -1.49 -20.83 -5.32
C GLY A 58 -2.05 -21.00 -6.73
N ASP A 59 -3.18 -20.36 -7.03
CA ASP A 59 -3.81 -20.31 -8.35
C ASP A 59 -3.19 -19.28 -9.31
N GLY A 60 -2.23 -18.49 -8.84
CA GLY A 60 -1.55 -17.45 -9.62
C GLY A 60 -2.16 -16.06 -9.51
N THR A 61 -3.30 -15.89 -8.84
CA THR A 61 -3.93 -14.58 -8.63
C THR A 61 -2.98 -13.67 -7.84
N VAL A 62 -2.80 -12.43 -8.28
CA VAL A 62 -1.97 -11.43 -7.58
C VAL A 62 -2.86 -10.41 -6.91
N PHE A 63 -2.67 -10.26 -5.60
CA PHE A 63 -3.37 -9.28 -4.78
C PHE A 63 -2.49 -8.07 -4.50
N HIS A 64 -3.08 -6.89 -4.57
CA HIS A 64 -2.46 -5.62 -4.23
C HIS A 64 -3.01 -5.11 -2.89
N VAL A 65 -2.12 -5.01 -1.91
CA VAL A 65 -2.47 -4.73 -0.51
C VAL A 65 -1.69 -3.53 0.00
N PRO A 66 -2.28 -2.32 -0.03
CA PRO A 66 -1.78 -1.17 0.72
C PRO A 66 -1.80 -1.47 2.22
N LEU A 67 -0.73 -1.13 2.91
CA LEU A 67 -0.52 -1.34 4.33
C LEU A 67 0.09 -0.09 4.96
N THR A 68 -0.35 0.23 6.18
CA THR A 68 0.34 1.19 7.04
C THR A 68 0.89 0.52 8.29
N TYR A 69 2.02 1.03 8.76
CA TYR A 69 2.69 0.59 9.98
C TYR A 69 2.77 1.78 10.94
N ARG A 70 2.05 1.70 12.06
CA ARG A 70 1.95 2.76 13.09
C ARG A 70 2.55 2.31 14.41
N ASP A 71 2.97 3.27 15.23
CA ASP A 71 3.53 3.07 16.57
C ASP A 71 2.48 3.07 17.69
N ALA A 72 1.22 3.36 17.34
CA ALA A 72 0.05 3.30 18.22
C ALA A 72 -1.20 2.91 17.40
N PRO A 73 -2.28 2.44 18.06
CA PRO A 73 -3.56 2.22 17.39
C PRO A 73 -4.08 3.51 16.71
N LEU A 74 -4.65 3.37 15.52
CA LEU A 74 -5.37 4.42 14.81
C LEU A 74 -6.86 4.42 15.24
N PRO A 75 -7.34 5.46 15.95
CA PRO A 75 -8.73 5.50 16.39
C PRO A 75 -9.71 5.53 15.22
N GLY A 76 -10.76 4.70 15.28
CA GLY A 76 -11.80 4.65 14.25
C GLY A 76 -11.45 3.81 13.02
N ALA A 77 -10.27 3.20 12.99
CA ALA A 77 -9.82 2.32 11.91
C ALA A 77 -9.79 0.83 12.32
N GLU A 78 -10.50 0.45 13.38
CA GLU A 78 -10.47 -0.91 13.94
C GLU A 78 -10.88 -1.98 12.92
N ALA A 79 -11.83 -1.66 12.03
CA ALA A 79 -12.27 -2.54 10.95
C ALA A 79 -11.19 -2.81 9.87
N PHE A 80 -10.16 -1.98 9.83
CA PHE A 80 -9.03 -2.06 8.90
C PHE A 80 -7.77 -2.63 9.54
N LEU A 81 -7.81 -3.01 10.83
CA LEU A 81 -6.67 -3.62 11.50
C LEU A 81 -6.38 -4.99 10.86
N VAL A 82 -5.19 -5.11 10.27
CA VAL A 82 -4.66 -6.37 9.74
C VAL A 82 -4.09 -7.20 10.89
N GLY A 83 -3.41 -6.54 11.83
CA GLY A 83 -2.91 -7.15 13.06
C GLY A 83 -1.82 -6.31 13.71
N THR A 84 -1.14 -6.89 14.69
CA THR A 84 0.02 -6.27 15.35
C THR A 84 1.27 -7.13 15.15
N ALA A 85 2.44 -6.50 15.05
CA ALA A 85 3.72 -7.20 14.96
C ALA A 85 4.79 -6.52 15.83
N GLU A 86 5.64 -7.34 16.44
CA GLU A 86 6.84 -6.87 17.14
C GLU A 86 7.96 -6.63 16.14
N HIS A 87 8.42 -5.38 16.04
CA HIS A 87 9.57 -4.99 15.24
C HIS A 87 10.81 -4.93 16.12
N SER A 88 11.84 -5.73 15.80
CA SER A 88 13.03 -5.87 16.67
C SER A 88 13.81 -4.57 16.94
N VAL A 89 13.57 -3.52 16.15
CA VAL A 89 14.19 -2.18 16.32
C VAL A 89 13.18 -1.10 16.77
N LEU A 90 11.92 -1.21 16.38
CA LEU A 90 10.92 -0.14 16.54
C LEU A 90 9.88 -0.47 17.61
N GLY A 91 9.90 -1.69 18.16
CA GLY A 91 8.90 -2.20 19.09
C GLY A 91 7.60 -2.61 18.39
N GLN A 92 6.53 -2.72 19.17
CA GLN A 92 5.21 -3.11 18.67
C GLN A 92 4.71 -2.15 17.60
N ARG A 93 4.22 -2.69 16.48
CA ARG A 93 3.61 -1.97 15.37
C ARG A 93 2.17 -2.42 15.16
N TRP A 94 1.29 -1.47 14.87
CA TRP A 94 -0.07 -1.72 14.41
C TRP A 94 -0.09 -1.65 12.89
N VAL A 95 -0.55 -2.72 12.26
CA VAL A 95 -0.60 -2.86 10.82
C VAL A 95 -2.04 -2.74 10.36
N TYR A 96 -2.31 -1.76 9.50
CA TYR A 96 -3.64 -1.51 8.95
C TYR A 96 -3.65 -1.72 7.45
N ASP A 97 -4.81 -2.04 6.90
CA ASP A 97 -5.11 -1.88 5.49
C ASP A 97 -5.08 -0.39 5.16
N GLY A 98 -4.18 -0.01 4.27
CA GLY A 98 -3.91 1.38 3.93
C GLY A 98 -5.12 2.12 3.36
N CYS A 99 -6.11 1.40 2.81
CA CYS A 99 -7.36 2.04 2.36
C CYS A 99 -8.11 2.72 3.52
N GLY A 100 -8.03 2.16 4.73
CA GLY A 100 -8.62 2.74 5.93
C GLY A 100 -7.78 3.82 6.61
N ASP A 101 -6.63 4.17 6.05
CA ASP A 101 -5.67 5.09 6.65
C ASP A 101 -5.55 6.40 5.83
N PRO A 102 -5.97 7.56 6.38
CA PRO A 102 -5.89 8.85 5.70
C PRO A 102 -4.48 9.23 5.21
N VAL A 103 -3.44 8.80 5.92
CA VAL A 103 -2.03 9.10 5.57
C VAL A 103 -1.62 8.32 4.32
N ALA A 104 -1.97 7.03 4.24
CA ALA A 104 -1.73 6.26 3.02
C ALA A 104 -2.52 6.82 1.84
N MET A 105 -3.80 7.16 2.04
CA MET A 105 -4.63 7.68 0.94
C MET A 105 -4.16 9.05 0.46
N THR A 106 -3.61 9.89 1.33
CA THR A 106 -2.93 11.14 0.95
C THR A 106 -1.73 10.86 0.06
N ALA A 107 -0.90 9.87 0.40
CA ALA A 107 0.28 9.50 -0.38
C ALA A 107 -0.09 8.90 -1.75
N PHE A 108 -1.10 8.03 -1.81
CA PHE A 108 -1.61 7.48 -3.07
C PHE A 108 -2.19 8.58 -3.97
N ALA A 109 -3.08 9.42 -3.44
CA ALA A 109 -3.65 10.54 -4.19
C ALA A 109 -2.57 11.48 -4.71
N THR A 110 -1.58 11.80 -3.87
CA THR A 110 -0.41 12.59 -4.27
C THR A 110 0.33 11.97 -5.43
N ALA A 111 0.74 10.69 -5.33
CA ALA A 111 1.49 10.03 -6.38
C ALA A 111 0.70 9.98 -7.70
N ILE A 112 -0.59 9.64 -7.65
CA ILE A 112 -1.47 9.61 -8.82
C ILE A 112 -1.54 10.97 -9.50
N LEU A 113 -1.81 12.04 -8.73
CA LEU A 113 -2.07 13.37 -9.27
C LEU A 113 -0.83 14.10 -9.79
N THR A 114 0.34 13.83 -9.23
CA THR A 114 1.58 14.53 -9.58
C THR A 114 2.49 13.77 -10.53
N GLY A 115 2.13 12.53 -10.88
CA GLY A 115 3.03 11.64 -11.61
C GLY A 115 4.16 11.09 -10.74
N GLY A 116 3.94 11.07 -9.42
CA GLY A 116 4.90 10.59 -8.44
C GLY A 116 5.21 9.10 -8.58
N THR A 117 6.37 8.71 -8.05
CA THR A 117 6.88 7.34 -8.08
C THR A 117 7.10 6.82 -6.66
N GLN A 118 7.44 5.54 -6.52
CA GLN A 118 7.80 4.96 -5.23
C GLN A 118 8.98 5.68 -4.57
N ALA A 119 8.97 5.72 -3.24
CA ALA A 119 10.11 6.16 -2.46
C ALA A 119 11.34 5.27 -2.71
N GLN A 120 12.51 5.88 -2.81
CA GLN A 120 13.77 5.14 -2.82
C GLN A 120 14.01 4.51 -1.45
N GLU A 121 14.25 3.20 -1.46
CA GLU A 121 14.55 2.40 -0.25
C GLU A 121 16.05 2.33 0.00
N TYR A 122 16.42 2.35 1.28
CA TYR A 122 17.80 2.20 1.74
C TYR A 122 17.88 1.20 2.89
N VAL A 123 18.92 0.39 2.92
CA VAL A 123 19.22 -0.54 4.02
C VAL A 123 20.47 -0.10 4.78
N ASP A 124 20.44 -0.25 6.10
CA ASP A 124 21.64 -0.08 6.94
C ASP A 124 22.54 -1.33 6.82
N VAL A 125 23.75 -1.13 6.26
CA VAL A 125 24.83 -2.11 6.22
C VAL A 125 25.99 -1.59 7.06
N GLY A 126 25.96 -1.87 8.36
CA GLY A 126 27.05 -1.54 9.27
C GLY A 126 27.21 -0.03 9.51
N GLY A 127 26.10 0.70 9.62
CA GLY A 127 26.05 2.15 9.84
C GLY A 127 26.08 2.98 8.55
N ARG A 128 26.05 2.33 7.38
CA ARG A 128 25.98 2.99 6.07
C ARG A 128 24.66 2.68 5.38
N LEU A 129 23.98 3.72 4.90
CA LEU A 129 22.78 3.57 4.09
C LEU A 129 23.16 3.22 2.65
N GLU A 130 22.70 2.06 2.19
CA GLU A 130 22.88 1.58 0.82
C GLU A 130 21.53 1.53 0.09
N PRO A 131 21.42 2.04 -1.15
CA PRO A 131 20.16 2.00 -1.88
C PRO A 131 19.79 0.57 -2.25
N LEU A 132 18.53 0.22 -2.03
CA LEU A 132 17.94 -1.03 -2.49
C LEU A 132 17.23 -0.82 -3.83
N PRO A 133 17.49 -1.64 -4.85
CA PRO A 133 16.70 -1.63 -6.07
C PRO A 133 15.22 -1.92 -5.74
N PRO A 134 14.26 -1.19 -6.34
CA PRO A 134 12.85 -1.42 -6.10
C PRO A 134 12.42 -2.79 -6.68
N THR A 135 11.64 -3.54 -5.91
CA THR A 135 11.00 -4.78 -6.43
C THR A 135 9.75 -4.50 -7.26
N VAL A 136 9.11 -3.36 -7.02
CA VAL A 136 7.98 -2.84 -7.81
C VAL A 136 8.26 -1.37 -8.08
N THR A 137 8.22 -0.97 -9.35
CA THR A 137 8.24 0.44 -9.75
C THR A 137 6.82 0.89 -10.05
N VAL A 138 6.44 2.08 -9.58
CA VAL A 138 5.14 2.69 -9.86
C VAL A 138 5.30 4.10 -10.39
N ALA A 139 4.32 4.56 -11.16
CA ALA A 139 4.22 5.93 -11.64
C ALA A 139 2.76 6.37 -11.71
N GLY A 140 2.47 7.56 -11.21
CA GLY A 140 1.20 8.23 -11.47
C GLY A 140 1.09 8.72 -12.91
N SER A 141 -0.13 8.89 -13.43
CA SER A 141 -0.37 9.48 -14.75
C SER A 141 -0.52 11.01 -14.73
N GLY A 142 -0.81 11.59 -13.58
CA GLY A 142 -1.06 13.02 -13.44
C GLY A 142 0.20 13.87 -13.63
N ASN A 143 0.00 15.18 -13.74
CA ASN A 143 1.07 16.16 -13.96
C ASN A 143 0.93 17.41 -13.09
N ARG A 144 0.16 17.34 -12.00
CA ARG A 144 -0.07 18.49 -11.13
C ARG A 144 1.23 18.88 -10.41
N PRO A 145 1.56 20.18 -10.33
CA PRO A 145 2.82 20.63 -9.77
C PRO A 145 2.91 20.45 -8.25
N GLU A 146 1.80 20.57 -7.52
CA GLU A 146 1.75 20.33 -6.07
C GLU A 146 0.43 19.63 -5.67
N PRO A 147 0.48 18.63 -4.79
CA PRO A 147 -0.71 18.01 -4.24
C PRO A 147 -1.24 18.89 -3.09
N SER A 148 -2.44 19.44 -3.24
CA SER A 148 -3.12 20.16 -2.15
C SER A 148 -4.08 19.29 -1.33
N THR A 149 -4.08 17.96 -1.56
CA THR A 149 -5.10 17.07 -1.00
C THR A 149 -4.57 16.36 0.24
N GLU A 150 -4.64 17.03 1.38
CA GLU A 150 -4.48 16.37 2.67
C GLU A 150 -5.81 15.69 3.05
N ILE A 151 -5.78 14.37 3.26
CA ILE A 151 -6.94 13.59 3.66
C ILE A 151 -6.90 13.40 5.17
N HIS A 152 -7.94 13.89 5.86
CA HIS A 152 -8.06 13.74 7.31
C HIS A 152 -8.99 12.59 7.74
N ALA A 153 -9.89 12.17 6.86
CA ALA A 153 -10.84 11.10 7.12
C ALA A 153 -11.20 10.38 5.83
N VAL A 154 -11.42 9.08 5.93
CA VAL A 154 -11.78 8.22 4.80
C VAL A 154 -13.07 7.46 5.08
N ARG A 155 -13.84 7.20 4.03
CA ARG A 155 -14.91 6.19 4.05
C ARG A 155 -14.64 5.19 2.96
N CYS A 156 -14.54 3.92 3.33
CA CYS A 156 -14.16 2.86 2.39
C CYS A 156 -15.28 1.85 2.29
N HIS A 157 -15.44 1.30 1.10
CA HIS A 157 -16.25 0.12 0.86
C HIS A 157 -15.61 -0.69 -0.25
N ASP A 158 -15.82 -2.00 -0.21
CA ASP A 158 -15.40 -2.90 -1.27
C ASP A 158 -16.47 -2.93 -2.37
N GLU A 159 -16.02 -2.89 -3.62
CA GLU A 159 -16.86 -3.00 -4.81
C GLU A 159 -16.25 -4.05 -5.74
N GLY A 160 -16.74 -5.30 -5.63
CA GLY A 160 -16.15 -6.44 -6.31
C GLY A 160 -14.66 -6.60 -5.98
N PRO A 161 -13.75 -6.69 -6.98
CA PRO A 161 -12.32 -6.82 -6.77
C PRO A 161 -11.59 -5.49 -6.47
N THR A 162 -12.33 -4.44 -6.09
CA THR A 162 -11.77 -3.12 -5.77
C THR A 162 -12.17 -2.66 -4.37
N THR A 163 -11.41 -1.73 -3.81
CA THR A 163 -11.86 -0.91 -2.67
C THR A 163 -11.93 0.55 -3.12
N VAL A 164 -13.07 1.19 -2.86
CA VAL A 164 -13.31 2.61 -3.15
C VAL A 164 -13.24 3.41 -1.86
N VAL A 165 -12.31 4.36 -1.82
CA VAL A 165 -12.06 5.26 -0.70
C VAL A 165 -12.54 6.67 -1.05
N ARG A 166 -13.56 7.14 -0.35
CA ARG A 166 -14.08 8.51 -0.46
C ARG A 166 -13.42 9.43 0.55
N ALA A 167 -12.87 10.55 0.10
CA ALA A 167 -12.29 11.59 0.94
C ALA A 167 -12.24 12.92 0.19
N ALA A 168 -12.44 14.07 0.86
CA ALA A 168 -12.12 15.40 0.32
C ALA A 168 -12.58 15.70 -1.14
N GLY A 169 -13.77 15.22 -1.56
CA GLY A 169 -14.29 15.41 -2.93
C GLY A 169 -13.59 14.56 -4.00
N ILE A 170 -12.84 13.55 -3.58
CA ILE A 170 -12.20 12.57 -4.46
C ILE A 170 -12.60 11.13 -4.06
N GLU A 171 -12.49 10.25 -5.03
CA GLU A 171 -12.49 8.81 -4.83
C GLU A 171 -11.15 8.22 -5.28
N VAL A 172 -10.46 7.54 -4.36
CA VAL A 172 -9.31 6.68 -4.68
C VAL A 172 -9.85 5.26 -4.83
N VAL A 173 -9.66 4.67 -6.00
CA VAL A 173 -10.07 3.30 -6.32
C VAL A 173 -8.83 2.42 -6.33
N VAL A 174 -8.73 1.46 -5.42
CA VAL A 174 -7.63 0.49 -5.35
C VAL A 174 -8.08 -0.82 -5.97
N ALA A 175 -7.38 -1.27 -7.01
CA ALA A 175 -7.56 -2.62 -7.54
C ALA A 175 -6.94 -3.61 -6.55
N ARG A 176 -7.78 -4.42 -5.88
CA ARG A 176 -7.32 -5.43 -4.91
C ARG A 176 -6.83 -6.69 -5.59
N VAL A 177 -7.47 -7.06 -6.69
CA VAL A 177 -7.00 -8.10 -7.62
C VAL A 177 -6.32 -7.41 -8.79
N VAL A 178 -5.04 -7.68 -9.00
CA VAL A 178 -4.25 -7.07 -10.07
C VAL A 178 -4.81 -7.49 -11.44
N GLY A 179 -4.91 -6.54 -12.36
CA GLY A 179 -5.55 -6.73 -13.67
C GLY A 179 -7.04 -6.37 -13.69
N THR A 180 -7.61 -5.99 -12.55
CA THR A 180 -8.97 -5.40 -12.50
C THR A 180 -9.01 -4.08 -13.25
N GLU A 181 -9.94 -3.96 -14.19
CA GLU A 181 -10.24 -2.69 -14.85
C GLU A 181 -10.94 -1.74 -13.88
N ILE A 182 -10.45 -0.50 -13.79
CA ILE A 182 -11.04 0.55 -12.96
C ILE A 182 -11.35 1.79 -13.81
N SER A 183 -12.52 2.41 -13.59
CA SER A 183 -12.95 3.62 -14.29
C SER A 183 -12.60 4.86 -13.45
N VAL A 184 -11.54 5.54 -13.86
CA VAL A 184 -10.87 6.64 -13.13
C VAL A 184 -10.32 7.67 -14.11
N ASP A 185 -10.05 8.89 -13.62
CA ASP A 185 -9.48 9.98 -14.43
C ASP A 185 -7.96 9.86 -14.53
N GLU A 186 -7.32 9.53 -13.40
CA GLU A 186 -5.86 9.39 -13.27
C GLU A 186 -5.53 8.05 -12.61
N THR A 187 -4.36 7.49 -12.91
CA THR A 187 -3.95 6.13 -12.51
C THR A 187 -2.62 6.13 -11.79
N LEU A 188 -2.41 5.09 -10.98
CA LEU A 188 -1.11 4.61 -10.51
C LEU A 188 -0.85 3.28 -11.21
N ALA A 189 0.11 3.27 -12.13
CA ALA A 189 0.53 2.06 -12.81
C ALA A 189 1.77 1.49 -12.13
N GLY A 190 1.83 0.16 -12.00
CA GLY A 190 2.94 -0.56 -11.40
C GLY A 190 3.51 -1.62 -12.32
N ARG A 191 4.81 -1.87 -12.17
CA ARG A 191 5.56 -2.91 -12.87
C ARG A 191 6.52 -3.59 -11.90
N TRP A 192 6.62 -4.90 -11.98
CA TRP A 192 7.59 -5.73 -11.29
C TRP A 192 8.17 -6.75 -12.26
N ASP A 193 9.38 -7.21 -11.97
CA ASP A 193 10.17 -8.03 -12.89
C ASP A 193 10.23 -7.38 -14.30
N ASP A 194 10.21 -8.20 -15.35
CA ASP A 194 10.10 -7.78 -16.76
C ASP A 194 8.64 -7.74 -17.25
N GLY A 195 7.69 -7.62 -16.33
CA GLY A 195 6.26 -7.61 -16.65
C GLY A 195 5.78 -6.34 -17.36
N GLU A 196 4.56 -6.40 -17.89
CA GLU A 196 3.87 -5.21 -18.40
C GLU A 196 3.41 -4.29 -17.26
N SER A 197 3.28 -3.00 -17.56
CA SER A 197 2.71 -2.04 -16.61
C SER A 197 1.22 -2.29 -16.46
N VAL A 198 0.75 -2.40 -15.22
CA VAL A 198 -0.67 -2.62 -14.89
C VAL A 198 -1.18 -1.55 -13.94
N VAL A 199 -2.45 -1.18 -14.06
CA VAL A 199 -3.09 -0.22 -13.16
C VAL A 199 -3.33 -0.88 -11.80
N LEU A 200 -2.81 -0.28 -10.73
CA LEU A 200 -2.92 -0.76 -9.35
C LEU A 200 -3.91 0.06 -8.52
N ALA A 201 -4.05 1.34 -8.85
CA ALA A 201 -5.01 2.25 -8.25
C ALA A 201 -5.31 3.40 -9.20
N GLY A 202 -6.33 4.19 -8.90
CA GLY A 202 -6.63 5.41 -9.61
C GLY A 202 -7.46 6.38 -8.81
N LEU A 203 -7.68 7.55 -9.36
CA LEU A 203 -8.39 8.65 -8.73
C LEU A 203 -9.42 9.22 -9.69
N ARG A 204 -10.61 9.54 -9.16
CA ARG A 204 -11.63 10.34 -9.84
C ARG A 204 -12.22 11.40 -8.93
N LEU A 205 -12.76 12.46 -9.52
CA LEU A 205 -13.46 13.53 -8.79
C LEU A 205 -14.93 13.14 -8.53
N VAL A 206 -15.49 13.56 -7.39
CA VAL A 206 -16.89 13.31 -6.99
C VAL A 206 -17.63 14.54 -6.50
#